data_AF-A0AB35K3X1-F1
#
_entry.id   AF-A0AB35K3X1-F1
#
_cell.length_a   1.000
_cell.length_b   1.000
_cell.length_c   1.000
_cell.angle_alpha   90.00
_cell.angle_beta   90.00
_cell.angle_gamma   90.00
#
_symmetry.space_group_name_H-M   'P 1'
#
loop_
_entity.id
_entity.type
_entity.pdbx_description
1 polymer ?
#
loop_
_entity_poly.entity_id
_entity_poly.type
_entity_poly.pdbx_seq_one_letter_code
_entity_poly.pdbx_strand_id
1 'polypeptide(L)' 'MTGGVNYADLSSEVKFEAFLIWLIKIGYRGIVRPCGRMEFYCVTVNKAFPRNVHITYDRKMNKAATQLYKEFENHLKA' A
#
# COMPACT_ATOMS: atom_id res chain seq x y z
N MET A 1 -0.46 4.63 -28.88
CA MET A 1 -1.21 3.40 -28.56
C MET A 1 -0.47 2.64 -27.48
N THR A 2 -0.60 3.05 -26.22
CA THR A 2 -0.16 2.23 -25.09
C THR A 2 -1.25 1.16 -24.91
N GLY A 3 -1.04 -0.02 -25.48
CA GLY A 3 -1.87 -1.18 -25.16
C GLY A 3 -1.89 -1.30 -23.65
N GLY A 4 -3.08 -1.10 -23.05
CA GLY A 4 -3.22 -1.04 -21.60
C GLY A 4 -2.61 -2.30 -20.99
N VAL A 5 -1.62 -2.12 -20.13
CA VAL A 5 -1.03 -3.23 -19.38
C VAL A 5 -2.16 -3.87 -18.58
N ASN A 6 -2.42 -5.16 -18.81
CA ASN A 6 -3.39 -5.89 -18.01
C ASN A 6 -2.79 -6.11 -16.63
N TYR A 7 -3.35 -5.45 -15.61
CA TYR A 7 -2.87 -5.52 -14.23
C TYR A 7 -2.88 -6.94 -13.64
N ALA A 8 -3.68 -7.85 -14.21
CA ALA A 8 -3.65 -9.27 -13.84
C ALA A 8 -2.26 -9.88 -14.04
N ASP A 9 -1.53 -9.43 -15.07
CA ASP A 9 -0.25 -9.99 -15.50
C ASP A 9 0.96 -9.42 -14.73
N LEU A 10 0.74 -8.41 -13.87
CA LEU A 10 1.80 -7.87 -13.03
C LEU A 10 2.22 -8.86 -11.95
N SER A 11 3.53 -8.98 -11.74
CA SER A 11 4.09 -9.80 -10.66
C SER A 11 3.67 -9.29 -9.28
N SER A 12 3.77 -10.17 -8.28
CA SER A 12 3.43 -9.82 -6.89
C SER A 12 4.31 -8.68 -6.35
N GLU A 13 5.55 -8.61 -6.83
CA GLU A 13 6.55 -7.59 -6.53
C GLU A 13 6.08 -6.23 -7.05
N VAL A 14 5.70 -6.16 -8.33
CA VAL A 14 5.26 -4.89 -8.95
C VAL A 14 3.95 -4.40 -8.33
N LYS A 15 3.00 -5.29 -8.03
CA LYS A 15 1.76 -4.93 -7.32
C LYS A 15 2.05 -4.37 -5.93
N PHE A 16 3.01 -4.95 -5.22
CA PHE A 16 3.40 -4.49 -3.91
C PHE A 16 4.08 -3.11 -3.95
N GLU A 17 5.00 -2.87 -4.88
CA GLU A 17 5.62 -1.56 -5.07
C GLU A 17 4.58 -0.49 -5.44
N ALA A 18 3.67 -0.82 -6.35
CA ALA A 18 2.57 0.05 -6.72
C ALA A 18 1.67 0.38 -5.52
N PHE A 19 1.42 -0.59 -4.64
CA PHE A 19 0.70 -0.36 -3.38
C PHE A 19 1.43 0.64 -2.47
N LEU A 20 2.76 0.51 -2.29
CA LEU A 20 3.53 1.46 -1.49
C LEU A 20 3.47 2.88 -2.06
N ILE A 21 3.56 3.01 -3.39
CA ILE A 21 3.42 4.30 -4.08
C ILE A 21 2.01 4.86 -3.90
N TRP A 22 0.99 4.01 -4.00
CA TRP A 22 -0.40 4.41 -3.80
C TRP A 22 -0.66 4.94 -2.39
N LEU A 23 -0.09 4.31 -1.35
CA LEU A 23 -0.16 4.83 0.03
C LEU A 23 0.38 6.28 0.13
N ILE A 24 1.51 6.56 -0.52
CA ILE A 24 2.09 7.92 -0.56
C ILE A 24 1.16 8.89 -1.30
N LYS A 25 0.58 8.46 -2.42
CA LYS A 25 -0.33 9.28 -3.23
C LYS A 25 -1.62 9.66 -2.49
N ILE A 26 -2.15 8.78 -1.65
CA ILE A 26 -3.33 9.05 -0.84
C ILE A 26 -3.00 9.77 0.49
N GLY A 27 -1.75 10.17 0.71
CA GLY A 27 -1.35 11.06 1.80
C GLY A 27 -0.69 10.39 3.01
N TYR A 28 -0.34 9.10 2.93
CA TYR A 28 0.50 8.48 3.95
C TYR A 28 1.96 8.90 3.80
N ARG A 29 2.64 9.02 4.94
CA ARG A 29 4.08 9.18 5.03
C ARG A 29 4.68 7.88 5.58
N GLY A 30 5.66 7.33 4.88
CA GLY A 30 6.39 6.15 5.31
C GLY A 30 7.63 6.51 6.13
N ILE A 31 7.87 5.79 7.24
CA ILE A 31 9.12 5.82 8.01
C ILE A 31 9.64 4.39 8.06
N VAL A 32 10.93 4.23 7.71
CA VAL A 32 11.63 2.97 7.92
C VAL A 32 12.27 3.01 9.30
N ARG A 33 11.87 2.08 10.17
CA ARG A 33 12.45 1.91 11.50
C ARG A 33 13.73 1.06 11.42
N PRO A 34 14.71 1.26 12.32
CA PRO A 34 15.93 0.44 12.37
C PRO A 34 15.67 -1.06 12.52
N CYS A 35 14.52 -1.46 13.08
CA CYS A 35 14.09 -2.86 13.20
C CYS A 35 13.57 -3.48 11.89
N GLY A 36 13.73 -2.82 10.74
CA GLY A 36 13.32 -3.32 9.42
C GLY A 36 11.81 -3.23 9.17
N ARG A 37 11.08 -2.43 9.95
CA ARG A 37 9.64 -2.20 9.77
C ARG A 37 9.39 -0.87 9.07
N MET A 38 8.48 -0.87 8.12
CA MET A 38 7.93 0.33 7.50
C MET A 38 6.62 0.69 8.21
N GLU A 39 6.57 1.89 8.75
CA GLU A 39 5.37 2.44 9.37
C GLU A 39 4.83 3.56 8.49
N PHE A 40 3.54 3.49 8.18
CA PHE A 40 2.83 4.49 7.40
C PHE A 40 1.84 5.22 8.31
N TYR A 41 1.91 6.56 8.30
CA TYR A 41 0.99 7.41 9.04
C TYR A 41 0.38 8.45 8.11
N CYS A 42 -0.92 8.65 8.23
CA CYS A 42 -1.62 9.75 7.57
C CYS A 42 -1.76 10.91 8.56
N VAL A 43 -1.47 12.14 8.12
CA VAL A 43 -1.64 13.34 8.94
C VAL A 43 -3.12 13.58 9.23
N THR A 44 -3.98 13.21 8.28
CA THR A 44 -5.43 13.33 8.42
C THR A 44 -5.97 12.23 9.31
N VAL A 45 -6.65 12.61 10.39
CA VAL A 45 -7.38 11.67 11.25
C VAL A 45 -8.76 11.45 10.68
N ASN A 46 -8.99 10.30 10.04
CA ASN A 46 -10.29 9.91 9.49
C ASN A 46 -10.45 8.38 9.54
N LYS A 47 -11.66 7.87 9.73
CA LYS A 47 -11.98 6.43 9.69
C LYS A 47 -11.62 5.79 8.35
N ALA A 48 -11.67 6.54 7.25
CA ALA A 48 -11.23 6.09 5.93
C ALA A 48 -9.70 5.94 5.82
N PHE A 49 -8.94 6.58 6.70
CA PHE A 49 -7.48 6.55 6.72
C PHE A 49 -7.01 5.88 8.02
N PRO A 50 -7.00 4.53 8.08
CA PRO A 50 -6.62 3.81 9.29
C PRO A 50 -5.21 4.20 9.76
N ARG A 51 -5.04 4.29 11.08
CA ARG A 51 -3.74 4.52 11.73
C ARG A 51 -2.97 3.21 11.89
N ASN A 52 -1.69 3.33 12.26
CA ASN A 52 -0.79 2.21 12.56
C ASN A 52 -0.67 1.24 11.37
N VAL A 53 -0.53 1.76 10.15
CA VAL A 53 -0.32 0.92 8.97
C VAL A 53 1.13 0.42 9.00
N HIS A 54 1.32 -0.89 9.15
CA HIS A 54 2.65 -1.49 9.32
C HIS A 54 2.90 -2.56 8.26
N ILE A 55 4.08 -2.48 7.66
CA ILE A 55 4.56 -3.41 6.64
C ILE A 55 6.00 -3.78 6.97
N THR A 56 6.29 -5.06 7.09
CA THR A 56 7.65 -5.57 7.31
C THR A 56 8.38 -5.79 5.98
N TYR A 57 9.72 -5.91 6.02
CA TYR A 57 10.51 -6.14 4.80
C TYR A 57 10.15 -7.45 4.07
N ASP A 58 9.70 -8.47 4.80
CA ASP A 58 9.16 -9.72 4.23
C ASP A 58 7.71 -9.57 3.72
N ARG A 59 7.26 -8.33 3.49
CA ARG A 59 5.94 -7.96 2.96
C ARG A 59 4.75 -8.37 3.83
N LYS A 60 4.96 -8.75 5.09
CA LYS A 60 3.85 -9.03 6.01
C LYS A 60 3.17 -7.72 6.40
N MET A 61 1.85 -7.75 6.32
CA MET A 61 0.97 -6.62 6.58
C MET A 61 0.21 -6.86 7.87
N ASN A 62 0.05 -5.81 8.67
CA ASN A 62 -0.92 -5.86 9.76
C ASN A 62 -2.36 -5.63 9.23
N LYS A 63 -3.35 -5.74 10.12
CA LYS A 63 -4.78 -5.62 9.74
C LYS A 63 -5.10 -4.32 8.97
N ALA A 64 -4.53 -3.19 9.39
CA ALA A 64 -4.74 -1.90 8.74
C ALA A 64 -4.13 -1.87 7.32
N ALA A 65 -2.89 -2.35 7.16
CA ALA A 65 -2.25 -2.46 5.86
C ALA A 65 -3.00 -3.44 4.93
N THR A 66 -3.48 -4.59 5.45
CA THR A 66 -4.26 -5.55 4.67
C THR A 66 -5.58 -4.96 4.17
N GLN A 67 -6.26 -4.14 4.98
CA GLN A 67 -7.49 -3.47 4.55
C GLN A 67 -7.21 -2.54 3.37
N LEU A 68 -6.18 -1.69 3.49
CA LEU A 68 -5.77 -0.78 2.42
C LEU A 68 -5.31 -1.51 1.17
N TYR A 69 -4.62 -2.64 1.31
CA TYR A 69 -4.20 -3.45 0.17
C TYR A 69 -5.39 -4.01 -0.63
N LYS A 70 -6.45 -4.47 0.06
CA LYS A 70 -7.68 -4.91 -0.61
C LYS A 70 -8.39 -3.77 -1.35
N GLU A 71 -8.40 -2.58 -0.76
CA GLU A 71 -8.94 -1.38 -1.40
C GLU A 71 -8.15 -1.03 -2.66
N PHE A 72 -6.82 -1.05 -2.58
CA PHE A 72 -5.93 -0.90 -3.72
C PHE A 72 -6.20 -1.93 -4.83
N GLU A 73 -6.35 -3.21 -4.48
CA GLU A 73 -6.68 -4.26 -5.46
C GLU A 73 -8.03 -4.03 -6.15
N ASN A 74 -9.02 -3.46 -5.45
CA ASN A 74 -10.30 -3.10 -6.05
C ASN A 74 -10.15 -1.95 -7.05
N HIS A 75 -9.28 -0.96 -6.77
CA HIS A 75 -8.96 0.11 -7.71
C HIS A 75 -8.25 -0.38 -8.98
N LEU A 76 -7.51 -1.49 -8.91
CA LEU A 76 -6.87 -2.09 -10.10
C LEU A 76 -7.84 -2.84 -11.01
N LYS A 77 -9.02 -3.22 -10.49
CA LYS A 77 -10.05 -3.98 -11.23
C LYS A 77 -11.13 -3.09 -11.85
N ALA A 78 -11.24 -1.85 -11.37
CA ALA A 78 -12.23 -0.85 -11.80
C ALA A 78 -11.71 -0.04 -12.99
#